data_AF-A0A1Q7HFM1-F1
#
_entry.id   AF-A0A1Q7HFM1-F1
#
_cell.length_a   1.000
_cell.length_b   1.000
_cell.length_c   1.000
_cell.angle_alpha   90.00
_cell.angle_beta   90.00
_cell.angle_gamma   90.00
#
_symmetry.space_group_name_H-M   'P 1'
#
loop_
_entity.id
_entity.type
_entity.pdbx_description
1 polymer ?
#
loop_
_entity_poly.entity_id
_entity_poly.type
_entity_poly.pdbx_seq_one_letter_code
_entity_poly.pdbx_strand_id
1 'polypeptide(L)'
;MWASARKKETLGELEAAGCRTIDLDVNDEGSMTRAVHAIEAEHGAIGVLVNNAGYAQSGAIEVVSMERVRRQFDTNVFGLVRMTQLVLPRMTGKVVVA
;
A
#
# COMPACT_ATOMS: atom_id res chain seq x y z
N MET A 1 -5.14 -7.67 12.89
CA MET A 1 -4.29 -6.73 12.11
C MET A 1 -3.99 -7.37 10.76
N TRP A 2 -3.94 -6.59 9.69
CA TRP A 2 -3.55 -7.07 8.37
C TRP A 2 -2.11 -6.63 8.06
N ALA A 3 -1.31 -7.56 7.55
CA ALA A 3 0.01 -7.31 6.99
C ALA A 3 -0.04 -7.53 5.48
N SER A 4 0.67 -6.72 4.70
CA SER A 4 0.65 -6.82 3.25
C SER A 4 2.03 -6.65 2.63
N ALA A 5 2.23 -7.31 1.49
CA ALA A 5 3.43 -7.25 0.69
C ALA A 5 3.10 -7.71 -0.74
N ARG A 6 3.99 -7.44 -1.71
CA ARG A 6 3.82 -7.92 -3.10
C ARG A 6 3.79 -9.45 -3.23
N LYS A 7 4.36 -10.14 -2.23
CA LYS A 7 4.39 -11.60 -2.10
C LYS A 7 4.07 -11.92 -0.65
N LYS A 8 2.82 -12.24 -0.33
CA LYS A 8 2.41 -12.52 1.05
C LYS A 8 3.21 -13.63 1.71
N GLU A 9 3.81 -14.54 0.93
CA GLU A 9 4.64 -15.63 1.42
C GLU A 9 5.88 -15.12 2.19
N THR A 10 6.29 -13.86 1.98
CA THR A 10 7.39 -13.24 2.74
C THR A 10 6.97 -12.76 4.12
N LEU A 11 5.69 -12.88 4.49
CA LEU A 11 5.13 -12.37 5.75
C LEU A 11 4.96 -13.45 6.83
N GLY A 12 5.59 -14.63 6.66
CA GLY A 12 5.39 -15.76 7.57
C GLY A 12 5.62 -15.46 9.05
N GLU A 13 6.59 -14.60 9.39
CA GLU A 13 6.82 -14.17 10.78
C GLU A 13 5.65 -13.34 11.33
N LEU A 14 5.06 -12.46 10.52
CA LEU A 14 3.90 -11.66 10.92
C LEU A 14 2.65 -12.52 11.01
N GLU A 15 2.50 -13.48 10.10
CA GLU A 15 1.42 -14.48 10.16
C GLU A 15 1.52 -15.32 11.44
N ALA A 16 2.71 -15.81 11.77
CA ALA A 16 2.98 -16.53 13.02
C ALA A 16 2.73 -15.65 14.27
N ALA A 17 2.94 -14.34 14.15
CA ALA A 17 2.60 -13.36 15.19
C ALA A 17 1.10 -12.98 15.23
N GLY A 18 0.25 -13.61 14.42
CA GLY A 18 -1.21 -13.43 14.43
C GLY A 18 -1.74 -12.37 13.47
N CYS A 19 -0.92 -11.85 12.55
CA CYS A 19 -1.41 -11.00 11.46
C CYS A 19 -2.09 -11.85 10.38
N ARG A 20 -3.13 -11.29 9.77
CA ARG A 20 -3.67 -11.83 8.50
C ARG A 20 -2.88 -11.24 7.36
N THR A 21 -2.49 -12.05 6.38
CA THR A 21 -1.64 -11.60 5.28
C THR A 21 -2.44 -11.42 3.99
N ILE A 22 -2.09 -10.41 3.20
CA ILE A 22 -2.69 -10.18 1.88
C ILE A 22 -1.65 -9.68 0.87
N ASP A 23 -1.82 -10.07 -0.39
CA ASP A 23 -1.00 -9.54 -1.48
C ASP A 23 -1.37 -8.08 -1.77
N LEU A 24 -0.37 -7.20 -1.80
CA LEU A 24 -0.52 -5.79 -2.14
C LEU A 24 0.73 -5.27 -2.87
N ASP A 25 0.57 -4.88 -4.14
CA ASP A 25 1.50 -3.99 -4.83
C ASP A 25 0.91 -2.57 -4.87
N VAL A 26 1.57 -1.62 -4.22
CA VAL A 26 1.14 -0.21 -4.18
C VAL A 26 1.35 0.52 -5.51
N ASN A 27 1.97 -0.13 -6.49
CA ASN A 27 2.08 0.38 -7.86
C ASN A 27 1.05 -0.24 -8.82
N ASP A 28 0.16 -1.14 -8.36
CA ASP A 28 -0.88 -1.79 -9.17
C ASP A 28 -2.28 -1.45 -8.65
N GLU A 29 -3.04 -0.67 -9.43
CA GLU A 29 -4.41 -0.23 -9.06
C GLU A 29 -5.34 -1.40 -8.78
N GLY A 30 -5.22 -2.48 -9.56
CA GLY A 30 -6.00 -3.69 -9.33
C GLY A 30 -5.68 -4.34 -7.98
N SER A 31 -4.41 -4.43 -7.62
CA SER A 31 -3.95 -4.98 -6.36
C SER A 31 -4.43 -4.15 -5.18
N MET A 32 -4.30 -2.82 -5.28
CA MET A 32 -4.75 -1.90 -4.24
C MET A 32 -6.25 -2.01 -3.99
N THR A 33 -7.06 -1.95 -5.05
CA THR A 33 -8.53 -2.03 -4.95
C THR A 33 -9.00 -3.38 -4.42
N ARG A 34 -8.42 -4.50 -4.89
CA ARG A 34 -8.74 -5.85 -4.37
C ARG A 34 -8.42 -5.99 -2.89
N ALA A 35 -7.26 -5.49 -2.45
CA ALA A 35 -6.85 -5.60 -1.06
C ALA A 35 -7.75 -4.78 -0.12
N VAL A 36 -8.02 -3.52 -0.49
CA VAL A 36 -8.94 -2.65 0.27
C VAL A 36 -10.33 -3.28 0.35
N HIS A 37 -10.90 -3.69 -0.79
CA HIS A 37 -12.22 -4.31 -0.83
C HIS A 37 -12.30 -5.60 0.01
N ALA A 38 -11.27 -6.46 -0.03
CA ALA A 38 -11.25 -7.69 0.76
C ALA A 38 -11.27 -7.39 2.27
N ILE A 39 -10.52 -6.39 2.72
CA ILE A 39 -10.48 -6.00 4.14
C ILE A 39 -11.80 -5.33 4.55
N GLU A 40 -12.33 -4.43 3.73
CA GLU A 40 -13.60 -3.74 4.00
C GLU A 40 -14.81 -4.68 3.96
N ALA A 41 -14.81 -5.69 3.09
CA ALA A 41 -15.89 -6.68 3.04
C ALA A 41 -16.07 -7.43 4.36
N GLU A 42 -15.00 -7.58 5.15
CA GLU A 42 -15.04 -8.28 6.43
C GLU A 42 -15.17 -7.34 7.64
N HIS A 43 -14.53 -6.17 7.58
CA HIS A 43 -14.42 -5.25 8.73
C HIS A 43 -15.25 -3.96 8.57
N GLY A 44 -15.92 -3.78 7.42
CA GLY A 44 -16.70 -2.59 7.06
C GLY A 44 -15.84 -1.40 6.60
N ALA A 45 -14.78 -1.07 7.34
CA ALA A 45 -13.84 -0.01 6.99
C ALA A 45 -12.43 -0.29 7.56
N ILE A 46 -11.40 0.22 6.89
CA ILE A 46 -10.04 0.24 7.43
C ILE A 46 -9.93 1.43 8.39
N GLY A 47 -9.83 1.16 9.69
CA GLY A 47 -9.72 2.20 10.72
C GLY A 47 -8.32 2.82 10.85
N VAL A 48 -7.27 2.11 10.46
CA VAL A 48 -5.87 2.58 10.46
C VAL A 48 -5.17 2.10 9.20
N LEU A 49 -4.53 3.02 8.48
CA LEU A 49 -3.68 2.73 7.33
C LEU A 49 -2.23 3.14 7.65
N VAL A 50 -1.29 2.21 7.53
CA VAL A 50 0.14 2.49 7.65
C VAL A 50 0.77 2.34 6.27
N ASN A 51 1.04 3.46 5.60
CA ASN A 51 1.74 3.47 4.32
C ASN A 51 3.24 3.25 4.52
N ASN A 52 3.64 2.00 4.77
CA ASN A 52 5.03 1.61 5.04
C ASN A 52 5.78 1.11 3.78
N ALA A 53 5.07 0.75 2.71
CA ALA A 53 5.71 0.26 1.49
C ALA A 53 6.62 1.34 0.89
N GLY A 54 7.90 1.05 0.80
CA GLY A 54 8.87 1.97 0.23
C GLY A 54 10.27 1.40 0.16
N TYR A 55 11.13 2.06 -0.62
CA TYR A 55 12.54 1.70 -0.73
C TYR A 55 13.42 2.93 -0.95
N ALA A 56 14.72 2.76 -0.68
CA ALA A 56 15.72 3.78 -0.94
C ALA A 56 16.39 3.53 -2.29
N GLN A 57 16.34 4.53 -3.16
CA GLN A 57 17.08 4.57 -4.41
C GLN A 57 18.45 5.21 -4.14
N SER A 58 19.52 4.41 -4.19
CA SER A 58 20.88 4.87 -3.89
C SER A 58 21.67 5.25 -5.15
N GLY A 59 22.47 6.32 -5.04
CA GLY A 59 23.41 6.80 -6.06
C GLY A 59 23.58 8.32 -6.00
N ALA A 60 24.66 8.82 -6.61
CA ALA A 60 24.88 10.26 -6.77
C ALA A 60 23.85 10.86 -7.75
N ILE A 61 23.35 12.05 -7.46
CA ILE A 61 22.19 12.64 -8.17
C ILE A 61 22.45 12.88 -9.66
N GLU A 62 23.70 13.16 -10.01
CA GLU A 62 24.18 13.33 -11.37
C GLU A 62 24.30 12.03 -12.17
N VAL A 63 24.23 10.86 -11.50
CA VAL A 63 24.36 9.53 -12.12
C VAL A 63 23.05 8.73 -12.09
N VAL A 64 22.16 8.98 -11.13
CA VAL A 64 20.89 8.23 -11.03
C VAL A 64 19.98 8.60 -12.20
N SER A 65 19.53 7.58 -12.94
CA SER A 65 18.59 7.81 -14.04
C SER A 65 17.23 8.29 -13.55
N MET A 66 16.57 9.15 -14.32
CA MET A 66 15.21 9.62 -14.03
C MET A 66 14.19 8.48 -13.96
N GLU A 67 14.42 7.36 -14.64
CA GLU A 67 13.60 6.15 -14.50
C GLU A 67 13.64 5.61 -13.06
N ARG A 68 14.83 5.49 -12.47
CA ARG A 68 14.99 5.01 -11.10
C ARG A 68 14.40 5.97 -10.08
N VAL A 69 14.55 7.29 -10.31
CA VAL A 69 13.91 8.32 -9.48
C VAL A 69 12.38 8.17 -9.54
N ARG A 70 11.80 8.11 -10.75
CA ARG A 70 10.35 7.95 -10.92
C ARG A 70 9.83 6.70 -10.24
N ARG A 71 10.51 5.56 -10.42
CA ARG A 71 10.13 4.30 -9.78
C ARG A 71 10.12 4.40 -8.26
N GLN A 72 11.00 5.21 -7.66
CA GLN A 72 10.98 5.42 -6.21
C GLN A 72 9.77 6.25 -5.80
N PHE A 73 9.46 7.31 -6.56
CA PHE A 73 8.27 8.14 -6.34
C PHE A 73 6.97 7.34 -6.54
N ASP A 74 6.91 6.46 -7.54
CA ASP A 74 5.77 5.58 -7.77
C ASP A 74 5.42 4.79 -6.51
N THR A 75 6.41 4.19 -5.84
CA THR A 75 6.17 3.41 -4.62
C THR A 75 6.00 4.29 -3.37
N ASN A 76 6.94 5.21 -3.13
CA ASN A 76 7.03 5.93 -1.86
C ASN A 76 6.06 7.12 -1.77
N VAL A 77 5.58 7.64 -2.90
CA VAL A 77 4.74 8.85 -2.97
C VAL A 77 3.41 8.54 -3.62
N PHE A 78 3.39 8.12 -4.88
CA PHE A 78 2.14 7.98 -5.63
C PHE A 78 1.30 6.80 -5.14
N GLY A 79 1.92 5.65 -4.87
CA GLY A 79 1.25 4.50 -4.26
C GLY A 79 0.69 4.80 -2.88
N LEU A 80 1.47 5.51 -2.05
CA LEU A 80 1.01 6.00 -0.74
C LEU A 80 -0.21 6.91 -0.86
N VAL A 81 -0.15 7.91 -1.75
CA VAL A 81 -1.27 8.83 -2.00
C VAL A 81 -2.49 8.05 -2.48
N ARG A 82 -2.31 7.10 -3.39
CA ARG A 82 -3.42 6.32 -3.94
C ARG A 82 -4.07 5.41 -2.91
N MET A 83 -3.28 4.70 -2.10
CA MET A 83 -3.80 3.91 -0.98
C MET A 83 -4.59 4.78 0.01
N THR A 84 -4.10 5.99 0.27
CA THR A 84 -4.81 6.96 1.12
C THR A 84 -6.15 7.35 0.50
N GLN A 85 -6.20 7.66 -0.80
CA GLN A 85 -7.45 7.97 -1.50
C GLN A 85 -8.46 6.82 -1.50
N LEU A 86 -8.00 5.56 -1.58
CA LEU A 86 -8.87 4.39 -1.54
C LEU A 86 -9.50 4.17 -0.16
N VAL A 87 -8.71 4.38 0.90
CA VAL A 87 -9.11 4.05 2.27
C VAL A 87 -9.82 5.18 3.00
N LEU A 88 -9.35 6.42 2.81
CA LEU A 88 -9.80 7.59 3.58
C LEU A 88 -11.32 7.87 3.52
N PRO A 89 -12.04 7.68 2.40
CA PRO A 89 -13.48 7.95 2.33
C PRO A 89 -14.27 7.13 3.36
N ARG A 90 -14.03 5.81 3.38
CA ARG A 90 -14.69 4.89 4.31
C ARG A 90 -14.18 5.08 5.74
N MET A 91 -12.88 5.32 5.92
CA MET A 91 -12.27 5.60 7.22
C MET A 91 -12.89 6.82 7.92
N THR A 92 -13.25 7.87 7.17
CA THR A 92 -13.80 9.12 7.73
C THR A 92 -15.32 9.21 7.70
N GLY A 93 -16.00 8.20 7.14
CA GLY A 93 -17.45 8.24 6.91
C GLY A 93 -17.90 9.34 5.93
N LYS A 94 -16.97 9.94 5.17
CA LYS A 94 -17.26 10.99 4.20
C LYS A 94 -17.40 10.39 2.81
N VAL A 95 -18.52 10.69 2.15
CA VAL A 95 -18.67 10.41 0.71
C VAL A 95 -17.79 11.41 -0.04
N VAL A 96 -16.78 10.91 -0.75
CA VAL A 96 -16.02 11.74 -1.69
C VAL A 96 -16.91 12.02 -2.89
N VAL A 97 -17.32 13.28 -3.03
CA VAL A 97 -17.93 13.80 -4.25
C VAL A 97 -16.76 14.20 -5.14
N ALA A 98 -16.61 13.52 -6.28
CA ALA A 98 -15.66 13.88 -7.32
C ALA A 98 -16.18 15.07 -8.14
#